data_AF-A0A4U8UZL1-F1
#
_entry.id   AF-A0A4U8UZL1-F1
#
_cell.length_a   1.000
_cell.length_b   1.000
_cell.length_c   1.000
_cell.angle_alpha   90.00
_cell.angle_beta   90.00
_cell.angle_gamma   90.00
#
_symmetry.space_group_name_H-M   'P 1'
#
loop_
_entity.id
_entity.type
_entity.pdbx_description
1 polymer ?
#
loop_
_entity_poly.entity_id
_entity_poly.type
_entity_poly.pdbx_seq_one_letter_code
_entity_poly.pdbx_strand_id
1 'polypeptide(L)'
;MAVNGEEFQKRVKASLLRHIKAIEKLVARGLYFWDYGNAFLIECQRAGADLLAEGATDSKSFKYPSYFQHIMGDIFSMGFGPFRWVCTSGNPADLKKTDEIAAQVIKDLSKLNVPKGVLQQYEDNRHWIENAEKHQLVVGTQARILYSDQQGRSSIALAFNKAVKDGLVSAPIVISRDHHDVSGTDSPYRETANITDGSAYCADMAIQNVIGDALRGATWVSIHNGGGVGWGDVINGGFGMFLDGSEDAARRAEAMLNWDVANGVSRRSWSGNDCAYEAIERTQQRVQGLRVTMPNRIEDETVLENLF
;
A
#
# COMPACT_ATOMS: atom_id res chain seq x y z
N MET A 1 -27.57 19.49 -4.52
CA MET A 1 -26.10 19.68 -4.48
C MET A 1 -25.71 21.06 -4.99
N ALA A 2 -25.82 21.37 -6.28
CA ALA A 2 -25.33 22.66 -6.84
C ALA A 2 -26.18 23.90 -6.47
N VAL A 3 -27.49 23.73 -6.24
CA VAL A 3 -28.42 24.85 -6.01
C VAL A 3 -28.47 25.30 -4.54
N ASN A 4 -28.29 24.38 -3.60
CA ASN A 4 -28.28 24.65 -2.16
C ASN A 4 -27.33 23.66 -1.47
N GLY A 5 -26.07 24.07 -1.31
CA GLY A 5 -25.00 23.23 -0.77
C GLY A 5 -25.17 22.93 0.71
N GLU A 6 -25.61 23.90 1.50
CA GLU A 6 -25.80 23.76 2.95
C GLU A 6 -26.88 22.73 3.28
N GLU A 7 -28.05 22.84 2.64
CA GLU A 7 -29.14 21.88 2.84
C GLU A 7 -28.76 20.47 2.35
N PHE A 8 -27.96 20.39 1.28
CA PHE A 8 -27.42 19.10 0.84
C PHE A 8 -26.50 18.48 1.89
N GLN A 9 -25.54 19.24 2.45
CA GLN A 9 -24.66 18.76 3.51
C GLN A 9 -25.44 18.31 4.75
N LYS A 10 -26.46 19.07 5.16
CA LYS A 10 -27.34 18.69 6.28
C LYS A 10 -28.03 17.34 6.04
N ARG A 11 -28.54 17.11 4.83
CA ARG A 11 -29.18 15.84 4.45
C ARG A 11 -28.19 14.68 4.38
N VAL A 12 -26.97 14.92 3.88
CA VAL A 12 -25.89 13.92 3.88
C VAL A 12 -25.55 13.50 5.31
N LYS A 13 -25.30 14.45 6.21
CA LYS A 13 -25.03 14.18 7.63
C LYS A 13 -26.16 13.38 8.29
N ALA A 14 -27.41 13.77 8.06
CA ALA A 14 -28.57 13.03 8.56
C ALA A 14 -28.64 11.59 8.02
N SER A 15 -28.25 11.37 6.75
CA SER A 15 -28.18 10.04 6.14
C SER A 15 -27.06 9.19 6.75
N LEU A 16 -25.87 9.77 6.95
CA LEU A 16 -24.72 9.11 7.60
C LEU A 16 -25.09 8.62 9.00
N LEU A 17 -25.72 9.46 9.82
CA LEU A 17 -26.18 9.10 11.15
C LEU A 17 -27.21 7.95 11.13
N ARG A 18 -28.09 7.90 10.12
CA ARG A 18 -29.03 6.78 9.96
C ARG A 18 -28.33 5.50 9.50
N HIS A 19 -27.34 5.62 8.62
CA HIS A 19 -26.59 4.49 8.10
C HIS A 19 -25.78 3.81 9.22
N ILE A 20 -25.01 4.57 9.99
CA ILE A 20 -24.21 3.99 11.08
C ILE A 20 -25.08 3.36 12.17
N LYS A 21 -26.22 3.97 12.53
CA LYS A 21 -27.18 3.36 13.48
C LYS A 21 -27.73 2.02 12.99
N ALA A 22 -27.93 1.86 11.68
CA ALA A 22 -28.34 0.58 11.12
C ALA A 22 -27.23 -0.47 11.24
N ILE A 23 -25.98 -0.07 10.95
CA ILE A 23 -24.79 -0.92 11.14
C ILE A 23 -24.65 -1.33 12.61
N GLU A 24 -24.70 -0.40 13.56
CA GLU A 24 -24.63 -0.66 15.00
C GLU A 24 -25.68 -1.70 15.45
N LYS A 25 -26.91 -1.57 14.95
CA LYS A 25 -27.99 -2.53 15.24
C LYS A 25 -27.72 -3.92 14.67
N LEU A 26 -27.08 -4.02 13.50
CA LEU A 26 -26.69 -5.30 12.91
C LEU A 26 -25.49 -5.91 13.65
N VAL A 27 -24.51 -5.09 14.02
CA VAL A 27 -23.33 -5.53 14.79
C VAL A 27 -23.76 -6.05 16.16
N ALA A 28 -24.70 -5.38 16.84
CA ALA A 28 -25.31 -5.88 18.08
C ALA A 28 -26.03 -7.24 17.92
N ARG A 29 -26.28 -7.69 16.68
CA ARG A 29 -26.86 -8.99 16.34
C ARG A 29 -25.83 -9.98 15.75
N GLY A 30 -24.55 -9.65 15.81
CA GLY A 30 -23.45 -10.52 15.37
C GLY A 30 -22.93 -10.26 13.95
N LEU A 31 -23.35 -9.18 13.28
CA LEU A 31 -22.72 -8.78 12.02
C LEU A 31 -21.28 -8.29 12.29
N TYR A 32 -20.31 -8.79 11.51
CA TYR A 32 -18.96 -8.25 11.50
C TYR A 32 -18.87 -7.12 10.47
N PHE A 33 -18.54 -5.91 10.94
CA PHE A 33 -18.43 -4.70 10.11
C PHE A 33 -16.99 -4.18 10.13
N TRP A 34 -16.56 -3.61 9.00
CA TRP A 34 -15.31 -2.87 8.88
C TRP A 34 -15.47 -1.69 7.91
N ASP A 35 -14.72 -0.61 8.14
CA ASP A 35 -14.63 0.52 7.22
C ASP A 35 -13.70 0.22 6.04
N TYR A 36 -14.12 0.52 4.81
CA TYR A 36 -13.36 0.19 3.60
C TYR A 36 -12.36 1.28 3.17
N GLY A 37 -12.05 2.24 4.05
CA GLY A 37 -11.12 3.32 3.76
C GLY A 37 -11.69 4.38 2.82
N ASN A 38 -12.99 4.66 2.94
CA ASN A 38 -13.72 5.68 2.16
C ASN A 38 -14.17 6.87 3.01
N ALA A 39 -13.54 7.08 4.17
CA ALA A 39 -13.88 8.11 5.16
C ALA A 39 -15.26 7.96 5.84
N PHE A 40 -15.95 6.82 5.71
CA PHE A 40 -17.31 6.68 6.23
C PHE A 40 -17.39 6.90 7.75
N LEU A 41 -16.53 6.26 8.54
CA LEU A 41 -16.53 6.45 9.99
C LEU A 41 -16.15 7.87 10.41
N ILE A 42 -15.19 8.49 9.71
CA ILE A 42 -14.77 9.88 9.95
C ILE A 42 -15.94 10.83 9.71
N GLU A 43 -16.63 10.68 8.57
CA GLU A 43 -17.75 11.55 8.21
C GLU A 43 -18.96 11.33 9.12
N CYS A 44 -19.18 10.10 9.62
CA CYS A 44 -20.17 9.86 10.66
C CYS A 44 -19.80 10.55 11.98
N GLN A 45 -18.53 10.51 12.39
CA GLN A 45 -18.06 11.22 13.58
C GLN A 45 -18.20 12.74 13.43
N ARG A 46 -17.81 13.30 12.27
CA ARG A 46 -18.01 14.72 11.90
C ARG A 46 -19.50 15.11 11.84
N ALA A 47 -20.38 14.16 11.56
CA ALA A 47 -21.84 14.33 11.62
C ALA A 47 -22.41 14.25 13.05
N GLY A 48 -21.61 13.86 14.04
CA GLY A 48 -21.98 13.78 15.45
C GLY A 48 -22.27 12.37 15.97
N ALA A 49 -21.85 11.31 15.27
CA ALA A 49 -21.90 9.95 15.80
C ALA A 49 -20.77 9.72 16.82
N ASP A 50 -21.10 9.07 17.95
CA ASP A 50 -20.10 8.62 18.92
C ASP A 50 -19.53 7.27 18.48
N LEU A 51 -18.38 7.31 17.79
CA LEU A 51 -17.77 6.13 17.16
C LEU A 51 -16.36 5.83 17.65
N LEU A 52 -15.84 6.56 18.63
CA LEU A 52 -14.53 6.26 19.21
C LEU A 52 -14.62 5.05 20.14
N ALA A 53 -13.60 4.20 20.12
CA ALA A 53 -13.49 3.08 21.03
C ALA A 53 -13.43 3.59 22.49
N GLU A 54 -13.86 2.76 23.43
CA GLU A 54 -13.70 3.05 24.84
C GLU A 54 -12.20 3.21 25.17
N GLY A 55 -11.85 4.29 25.86
CA GLY A 55 -10.45 4.60 26.17
C GLY A 55 -9.63 5.14 24.99
N ALA A 56 -10.23 5.45 23.84
CA ALA A 56 -9.54 6.07 22.72
C ALA A 56 -8.89 7.40 23.14
N THR A 57 -7.58 7.51 22.94
CA THR A 57 -6.79 8.72 23.21
C THR A 57 -6.53 9.55 21.95
N ASP A 58 -6.96 9.07 20.78
CA ASP A 58 -6.76 9.70 19.49
C ASP A 58 -8.08 9.77 18.68
N SER A 59 -8.06 10.46 17.53
CA SER A 59 -9.25 10.64 16.68
C SER A 59 -9.48 9.51 15.68
N LYS A 60 -8.60 8.50 15.62
CA LYS A 60 -8.63 7.42 14.62
C LYS A 60 -8.97 6.04 15.20
N SER A 61 -9.01 5.92 16.53
CA SER A 61 -9.33 4.69 17.25
C SER A 61 -10.85 4.52 17.37
N PHE A 62 -11.47 4.03 16.29
CA PHE A 62 -12.90 3.79 16.22
C PHE A 62 -13.33 2.47 16.88
N LYS A 63 -14.60 2.38 17.31
CA LYS A 63 -15.29 1.15 17.76
C LYS A 63 -15.26 0.05 16.69
N TYR A 64 -15.20 0.47 15.43
CA TYR A 64 -15.14 -0.42 14.28
C TYR A 64 -13.80 -0.28 13.57
N PRO A 65 -13.15 -1.39 13.25
CA PRO A 65 -11.88 -1.35 12.55
C PRO A 65 -12.05 -0.89 11.11
N SER A 66 -11.02 -0.24 10.57
CA SER A 66 -10.88 -0.21 9.11
C SER A 66 -10.33 -1.55 8.60
N TYR A 67 -10.63 -1.90 7.35
CA TYR A 67 -10.00 -3.04 6.67
C TYR A 67 -8.48 -2.89 6.66
N PHE A 68 -7.98 -1.66 6.73
CA PHE A 68 -6.56 -1.41 6.83
C PHE A 68 -5.99 -1.86 8.18
N GLN A 69 -6.61 -1.44 9.28
CA GLN A 69 -6.18 -1.82 10.62
C GLN A 69 -6.23 -3.34 10.84
N HIS A 70 -7.21 -4.03 10.27
CA HIS A 70 -7.44 -5.46 10.51
C HIS A 70 -6.82 -6.41 9.48
N ILE A 71 -6.53 -5.95 8.26
CA ILE A 71 -6.09 -6.82 7.17
C ILE A 71 -4.86 -6.26 6.47
N MET A 72 -4.96 -5.05 5.89
CA MET A 72 -3.90 -4.55 5.01
C MET A 72 -2.66 -4.07 5.74
N GLY A 73 -2.78 -3.65 6.99
CA GLY A 73 -1.69 -3.05 7.75
C GLY A 73 -0.48 -3.96 7.84
N ASP A 74 -0.70 -5.25 8.07
CA ASP A 74 0.39 -6.24 8.13
C ASP A 74 0.88 -6.63 6.73
N ILE A 75 0.00 -6.69 5.73
CA ILE A 75 0.39 -6.89 4.33
C ILE A 75 1.36 -5.79 3.87
N PHE A 76 1.02 -4.53 4.13
CA PHE A 76 1.88 -3.38 3.83
C PHE A 76 3.14 -3.39 4.67
N SER A 77 3.05 -3.79 5.94
CA SER A 77 4.22 -3.89 6.80
C SER A 77 5.21 -4.96 6.32
N MET A 78 4.75 -6.01 5.65
CA MET A 78 5.63 -6.96 4.94
C MET A 78 6.22 -6.40 3.62
N GLY A 79 5.83 -5.19 3.21
CA GLY A 79 6.24 -4.54 1.96
C GLY A 79 5.33 -4.84 0.76
N PHE A 80 4.33 -5.71 0.91
CA PHE A 80 3.39 -6.01 -0.15
C PHE A 80 2.45 -4.84 -0.40
N GLY A 81 2.27 -4.50 -1.67
CA GLY A 81 1.37 -3.45 -2.10
C GLY A 81 1.26 -3.43 -3.61
N PRO A 82 0.45 -2.52 -4.18
CA PRO A 82 0.11 -2.54 -5.59
C PRO A 82 1.36 -2.36 -6.45
N PHE A 83 1.62 -3.34 -7.31
CA PHE A 83 2.58 -3.26 -8.39
C PHE A 83 1.83 -3.36 -9.71
N ARG A 84 1.93 -2.31 -10.53
CA ARG A 84 1.18 -2.16 -11.77
C ARG A 84 2.12 -2.02 -12.94
N TRP A 85 1.67 -2.46 -14.10
CA TRP A 85 2.38 -2.14 -15.33
C TRP A 85 1.45 -1.94 -16.51
N VAL A 86 1.98 -1.31 -17.54
CA VAL A 86 1.33 -1.07 -18.83
C VAL A 86 2.30 -1.45 -19.95
N CYS A 87 1.86 -2.30 -20.86
CA CYS A 87 2.57 -2.59 -22.10
C CYS A 87 2.32 -1.45 -23.11
N THR A 88 3.38 -0.69 -23.43
CA THR A 88 3.23 0.51 -24.29
C THR A 88 2.89 0.20 -25.74
N SER A 89 3.07 -1.05 -26.18
CA SER A 89 2.62 -1.52 -27.49
C SER A 89 1.11 -1.50 -27.67
N GLY A 90 0.34 -1.55 -26.58
CA GLY A 90 -1.10 -1.78 -26.63
C GLY A 90 -1.49 -3.19 -27.11
N ASN A 91 -0.53 -4.12 -27.24
CA ASN A 91 -0.76 -5.47 -27.73
C ASN A 91 -1.13 -6.43 -26.59
N PRO A 92 -2.30 -7.11 -26.63
CA PRO A 92 -2.67 -8.12 -25.65
C PRO A 92 -1.67 -9.28 -25.49
N ALA A 93 -0.91 -9.59 -26.55
CA ALA A 93 0.12 -10.64 -26.49
C ALA A 93 1.28 -10.26 -25.54
N ASP A 94 1.65 -8.98 -25.49
CA ASP A 94 2.66 -8.49 -24.54
C ASP A 94 2.14 -8.54 -23.10
N LEU A 95 0.84 -8.24 -22.90
CA LEU A 95 0.22 -8.35 -21.58
C LEU A 95 0.21 -9.81 -21.11
N LYS A 96 -0.18 -10.73 -21.98
CA LYS A 96 -0.11 -12.16 -21.67
C LYS A 96 1.32 -12.62 -21.35
N LYS A 97 2.31 -12.13 -22.10
CA LYS A 97 3.72 -12.45 -21.84
C LYS A 97 4.18 -11.91 -20.49
N THR A 98 3.80 -10.69 -20.14
CA THR A 98 4.13 -10.10 -18.84
C THR A 98 3.41 -10.79 -17.69
N ASP A 99 2.16 -11.25 -17.86
CA ASP A 99 1.45 -12.09 -16.90
C ASP A 99 2.21 -13.40 -16.64
N GLU A 100 2.67 -14.09 -17.69
CA GLU A 100 3.47 -15.32 -17.60
C GLU A 100 4.81 -15.08 -16.86
N ILE A 101 5.52 -13.99 -17.19
CA ILE A 101 6.77 -13.62 -16.53
C ILE A 101 6.55 -13.34 -15.04
N ALA A 102 5.54 -12.54 -14.70
CA ALA A 102 5.24 -12.18 -13.31
C ALA A 102 4.86 -13.43 -12.49
N ALA A 103 4.02 -14.31 -13.04
CA ALA A 103 3.66 -15.57 -12.39
C ALA A 103 4.89 -16.46 -12.13
N GLN A 104 5.80 -16.55 -13.09
CA GLN A 104 7.03 -17.34 -12.94
C GLN A 104 7.97 -16.74 -11.88
N VAL A 105 8.16 -15.42 -11.86
CA VAL A 105 8.97 -14.74 -10.83
C VAL A 105 8.40 -15.00 -9.43
N ILE A 106 7.08 -14.81 -9.25
CA ILE A 106 6.43 -15.05 -7.94
C ILE A 106 6.59 -16.51 -7.54
N LYS A 107 6.36 -17.46 -8.47
CA LYS A 107 6.53 -18.90 -8.21
C LYS A 107 7.95 -19.25 -7.77
N ASP A 108 8.96 -18.59 -8.30
CA ASP A 108 10.35 -18.84 -7.91
C ASP A 108 10.67 -18.22 -6.54
N LEU A 109 10.12 -17.04 -6.24
CA LEU A 109 10.25 -16.42 -4.93
C LEU A 109 9.52 -17.20 -3.83
N SER A 110 8.36 -17.79 -4.11
CA SER A 110 7.63 -18.67 -3.19
C SER A 110 8.43 -19.91 -2.76
N LYS A 111 9.45 -20.33 -3.53
CA LYS A 111 10.30 -21.49 -3.19
C LYS A 111 11.42 -21.12 -2.22
N LEU A 112 11.67 -19.84 -2.02
CA LEU A 112 12.66 -19.38 -1.05
C LEU A 112 12.16 -19.63 0.37
N ASN A 113 13.09 -19.71 1.32
CA ASN A 113 12.74 -19.79 2.74
C ASN A 113 12.27 -18.41 3.24
N VAL A 114 11.00 -18.10 3.01
CA VAL A 114 10.35 -16.85 3.44
C VAL A 114 9.33 -17.12 4.55
N PRO A 115 8.98 -16.12 5.38
CA PRO A 115 7.98 -16.31 6.43
C PRO A 115 6.63 -16.72 5.85
N LYS A 116 5.84 -17.42 6.66
CA LYS A 116 4.52 -17.93 6.26
C LYS A 116 3.58 -16.83 5.72
N GLY A 117 3.59 -15.65 6.33
CA GLY A 117 2.78 -14.50 5.87
C GLY A 117 3.17 -14.04 4.47
N VAL A 118 4.48 -13.95 4.20
CA VAL A 118 5.04 -13.60 2.88
C VAL A 118 4.69 -14.66 1.85
N LEU A 119 4.85 -15.95 2.19
CA LEU A 119 4.50 -17.05 1.29
C LEU A 119 3.01 -17.01 0.92
N GLN A 120 2.12 -16.78 1.89
CA GLN A 120 0.69 -16.65 1.62
C GLN A 120 0.42 -15.53 0.62
N GLN A 121 1.03 -14.35 0.82
CA GLN A 121 0.86 -13.22 -0.10
C GLN A 121 1.37 -13.54 -1.50
N TYR A 122 2.49 -14.24 -1.66
CA TYR A 122 2.93 -14.67 -2.98
C TYR A 122 1.96 -15.66 -3.63
N GLU A 123 1.44 -16.65 -2.89
CA GLU A 123 0.48 -17.61 -3.45
C GLU A 123 -0.85 -16.95 -3.83
N ASP A 124 -1.35 -16.00 -3.03
CA ASP A 124 -2.56 -15.23 -3.36
C ASP A 124 -2.37 -14.45 -4.67
N ASN A 125 -1.22 -13.79 -4.83
CA ASN A 125 -0.92 -12.99 -6.01
C ASN A 125 -0.59 -13.83 -7.24
N ARG A 126 0.02 -15.01 -7.05
CA ARG A 126 0.22 -16.00 -8.10
C ARG A 126 -1.10 -16.55 -8.61
N HIS A 127 -1.99 -16.94 -7.69
CA HIS A 127 -3.33 -17.42 -8.04
C HIS A 127 -4.09 -16.35 -8.84
N TRP A 128 -4.01 -15.09 -8.41
CA TRP A 128 -4.59 -13.97 -9.14
C TRP A 128 -4.00 -13.85 -10.56
N ILE A 129 -2.69 -13.75 -10.72
CA ILE A 129 -2.08 -13.47 -12.03
C ILE A 129 -2.28 -14.63 -13.02
N GLU A 130 -2.30 -15.88 -12.56
CA GLU A 130 -2.59 -17.06 -13.38
C GLU A 130 -4.05 -17.12 -13.87
N ASN A 131 -4.96 -16.34 -13.26
CA ASN A 131 -6.38 -16.30 -13.62
C ASN A 131 -6.86 -14.95 -14.16
N ALA A 132 -6.06 -13.89 -14.06
CA ALA A 132 -6.48 -12.52 -14.36
C ALA A 132 -6.96 -12.31 -15.81
N GLU A 133 -6.40 -13.03 -16.79
CA GLU A 133 -6.85 -13.00 -18.19
C GLU A 133 -8.30 -13.50 -18.34
N LYS A 134 -8.69 -14.54 -17.59
CA LYS A 134 -10.02 -15.17 -17.67
C LYS A 134 -11.14 -14.23 -17.24
N HIS A 135 -10.82 -13.25 -16.40
CA HIS A 135 -11.78 -12.28 -15.89
C HIS A 135 -12.01 -11.07 -16.82
N GLN A 136 -11.24 -10.95 -17.92
CA GLN A 136 -11.42 -9.92 -18.96
C GLN A 136 -11.53 -8.48 -18.42
N LEU A 137 -10.69 -8.13 -17.44
CA LEU A 137 -10.75 -6.86 -16.72
C LEU A 137 -10.03 -5.69 -17.42
N VAL A 138 -9.44 -5.93 -18.60
CA VAL A 138 -8.66 -4.91 -19.32
C VAL A 138 -9.61 -3.93 -20.00
N VAL A 139 -9.45 -2.64 -19.68
CA VAL A 139 -10.16 -1.53 -20.32
C VAL A 139 -9.14 -0.46 -20.71
N GLY A 140 -9.10 -0.11 -22.00
CA GLY A 140 -8.15 0.88 -22.53
C GLY A 140 -6.76 0.28 -22.74
N THR A 141 -5.77 0.71 -21.95
CA THR A 141 -4.38 0.25 -22.09
C THR A 141 -4.21 -1.20 -21.65
N GLN A 142 -3.25 -1.90 -22.26
CA GLN A 142 -2.89 -3.25 -21.86
C GLN A 142 -2.11 -3.20 -20.54
N ALA A 143 -2.85 -3.33 -19.44
CA ALA A 143 -2.36 -3.11 -18.09
C ALA A 143 -2.74 -4.24 -17.16
N ARG A 144 -1.91 -4.45 -16.14
CA ARG A 144 -2.14 -5.43 -15.07
C ARG A 144 -1.69 -4.86 -13.73
N ILE A 145 -2.22 -5.47 -12.68
CA ILE A 145 -1.87 -5.20 -11.29
C ILE A 145 -1.72 -6.53 -10.56
N LEU A 146 -0.84 -6.57 -9.57
CA LEU A 146 -0.79 -7.56 -8.50
C LEU A 146 -0.15 -6.90 -7.27
N TYR A 147 -0.10 -7.60 -6.15
CA TYR A 147 0.67 -7.18 -4.98
C TYR A 147 2.01 -7.91 -4.92
N SER A 148 3.06 -7.16 -4.57
CA SER A 148 4.40 -7.71 -4.41
C SER A 148 5.22 -6.89 -3.42
N ASP A 149 6.14 -7.55 -2.73
CA ASP A 149 7.08 -6.94 -1.79
C ASP A 149 8.32 -6.38 -2.50
N GLN A 150 9.30 -5.88 -1.75
CA GLN A 150 10.49 -5.25 -2.33
C GLN A 150 11.25 -6.20 -3.27
N GLN A 151 11.44 -7.46 -2.88
CA GLN A 151 12.15 -8.43 -3.71
C GLN A 151 11.35 -8.74 -4.98
N GLY A 152 10.05 -8.99 -4.83
CA GLY A 152 9.20 -9.32 -5.96
C GLY A 152 9.05 -8.19 -6.96
N ARG A 153 8.88 -6.93 -6.50
CA ARG A 153 8.81 -5.76 -7.40
C ARG A 153 10.10 -5.61 -8.21
N SER A 154 11.27 -5.65 -7.55
CA SER A 154 12.56 -5.53 -8.23
C SER A 154 12.80 -6.69 -9.21
N SER A 155 12.51 -7.93 -8.81
CA SER A 155 12.67 -9.10 -9.69
C SER A 155 11.73 -9.06 -10.91
N ILE A 156 10.46 -8.67 -10.74
CA ILE A 156 9.53 -8.55 -11.87
C ILE A 156 9.97 -7.42 -12.81
N ALA A 157 10.34 -6.25 -12.28
CA ALA A 157 10.80 -5.13 -13.08
C ALA A 157 12.04 -5.47 -13.92
N LEU A 158 13.03 -6.15 -13.33
CA LEU A 158 14.22 -6.60 -14.04
C LEU A 158 13.90 -7.66 -15.10
N ALA A 159 12.99 -8.59 -14.80
CA ALA A 159 12.54 -9.60 -15.77
C ALA A 159 11.78 -8.97 -16.94
N PHE A 160 10.93 -7.97 -16.69
CA PHE A 160 10.25 -7.18 -17.72
C PHE A 160 11.24 -6.42 -18.58
N ASN A 161 12.19 -5.70 -17.98
CA ASN A 161 13.21 -4.97 -18.72
C ASN A 161 14.03 -5.91 -19.61
N LYS A 162 14.42 -7.08 -19.08
CA LYS A 162 15.09 -8.11 -19.88
C LYS A 162 14.20 -8.63 -21.03
N ALA A 163 12.92 -8.87 -20.80
CA ALA A 163 12.00 -9.33 -21.83
C ALA A 163 11.82 -8.32 -22.97
N VAL A 164 11.86 -7.01 -22.66
CA VAL A 164 11.91 -5.93 -23.67
C VAL A 164 13.22 -5.98 -24.44
N LYS A 165 14.37 -6.08 -23.74
CA LYS A 165 15.70 -6.18 -24.36
C LYS A 165 15.82 -7.37 -25.32
N ASP A 166 15.27 -8.51 -24.94
CA ASP A 166 15.30 -9.76 -25.72
C ASP A 166 14.24 -9.80 -26.84
N GLY A 167 13.35 -8.81 -26.92
CA GLY A 167 12.24 -8.77 -27.89
C GLY A 167 11.10 -9.77 -27.62
N LEU A 168 11.07 -10.37 -26.41
CA LEU A 168 9.96 -11.23 -25.97
C LEU A 168 8.69 -10.42 -25.69
N VAL A 169 8.86 -9.17 -25.28
CA VAL A 169 7.81 -8.16 -25.19
C VAL A 169 8.14 -7.08 -26.22
N SER A 170 7.19 -6.77 -27.09
CA SER A 170 7.47 -6.06 -28.35
C SER A 170 7.80 -4.56 -28.20
N ALA A 171 7.47 -3.96 -27.07
CA ALA A 171 7.71 -2.55 -26.78
C ALA A 171 8.02 -2.34 -25.29
N PRO A 172 8.54 -1.16 -24.90
CA PRO A 172 8.78 -0.84 -23.49
C PRO A 172 7.57 -1.04 -22.57
N ILE A 173 7.85 -1.24 -21.29
CA ILE A 173 6.83 -1.40 -20.25
C ILE A 173 6.93 -0.22 -19.29
N VAL A 174 5.80 0.37 -18.92
CA VAL A 174 5.74 1.31 -17.80
C VAL A 174 5.34 0.55 -16.55
N ILE A 175 6.16 0.58 -15.50
CA ILE A 175 5.75 0.14 -14.16
C ILE A 175 5.31 1.35 -13.33
N SER A 176 4.34 1.15 -12.45
CA SER A 176 3.76 2.18 -11.57
C SER A 176 3.00 1.50 -10.43
N ARG A 177 2.25 2.28 -9.63
CA ARG A 177 1.40 1.79 -8.57
C ARG A 177 0.28 2.79 -8.24
N ASP A 178 -0.73 2.32 -7.52
CA ASP A 178 -1.62 3.24 -6.80
C ASP A 178 -0.84 3.89 -5.63
N HIS A 179 -1.33 5.00 -5.10
CA HIS A 179 -0.74 5.62 -3.92
C HIS A 179 -1.08 4.85 -2.65
N HIS A 180 -2.11 3.99 -2.68
CA HIS A 180 -2.44 3.04 -1.62
C HIS A 180 -1.35 1.97 -1.50
N ASP A 181 -0.23 2.31 -0.87
CA ASP A 181 0.96 1.47 -0.78
C ASP A 181 1.72 1.70 0.54
N VAL A 182 2.67 0.82 0.83
CA VAL A 182 3.45 0.75 2.07
C VAL A 182 4.10 2.08 2.47
N SER A 183 4.67 2.81 1.51
CA SER A 183 5.47 4.04 1.76
C SER A 183 4.86 5.31 1.17
N GLY A 184 4.01 5.16 0.15
CA GLY A 184 3.55 6.29 -0.66
C GLY A 184 2.56 7.20 0.06
N THR A 185 1.93 6.77 1.15
CA THR A 185 0.79 7.51 1.73
C THR A 185 0.84 7.56 3.26
N ASP A 186 0.74 8.78 3.79
CA ASP A 186 0.39 9.05 5.17
C ASP A 186 -1.09 9.42 5.27
N SER A 187 -1.87 8.59 5.96
CA SER A 187 -3.33 8.68 6.05
C SER A 187 -3.79 8.04 7.36
N PRO A 188 -3.97 8.82 8.45
CA PRO A 188 -4.23 8.29 9.80
C PRO A 188 -5.52 7.47 9.89
N TYR A 189 -6.41 7.58 8.89
CA TYR A 189 -7.69 6.88 8.85
C TYR A 189 -7.71 5.72 7.85
N ARG A 190 -6.61 5.49 7.13
CA ARG A 190 -6.47 4.37 6.20
C ARG A 190 -5.04 3.83 6.22
N GLU A 191 -4.15 4.25 5.33
CA GLU A 191 -2.83 3.64 5.12
C GLU A 191 -1.90 3.66 6.35
N THR A 192 -2.06 4.60 7.27
CA THR A 192 -1.28 4.68 8.52
C THR A 192 -2.17 4.49 9.75
N ALA A 193 -3.38 3.95 9.60
CA ALA A 193 -4.32 3.78 10.71
C ALA A 193 -3.89 2.73 11.73
N ASN A 194 -3.00 1.80 11.35
CA ASN A 194 -2.41 0.79 12.25
C ASN A 194 -1.10 1.26 12.92
N ILE A 195 -0.73 2.54 12.74
CA ILE A 195 0.42 3.16 13.40
C ILE A 195 -0.05 3.80 14.71
N THR A 196 0.59 3.42 15.82
CA THR A 196 0.11 3.73 17.18
C THR A 196 1.09 4.54 18.02
N ASP A 197 2.31 4.80 17.53
CA ASP A 197 3.33 5.65 18.17
C ASP A 197 3.01 7.17 18.12
N GLY A 198 1.81 7.54 17.67
CA GLY A 198 1.37 8.92 17.44
C GLY A 198 1.77 9.52 16.10
N SER A 199 2.71 8.91 15.36
CA SER A 199 3.21 9.44 14.09
C SER A 199 2.24 9.28 12.91
N ALA A 200 1.11 8.60 13.10
CA ALA A 200 0.11 8.39 12.05
C ALA A 200 -0.40 9.69 11.40
N TYR A 201 -0.31 10.81 12.11
CA TYR A 201 -0.70 12.16 11.68
C TYR A 201 0.43 12.95 10.98
N CYS A 202 1.65 12.43 10.97
CA CYS A 202 2.77 13.02 10.23
C CYS A 202 2.61 12.79 8.72
N ALA A 203 3.40 13.50 7.91
CA ALA A 203 3.44 13.33 6.45
C ALA A 203 4.86 13.06 5.92
N ASP A 204 5.81 12.81 6.82
CA ASP A 204 7.23 12.67 6.48
C ASP A 204 7.49 11.47 5.57
N MET A 205 6.80 10.34 5.78
CA MET A 205 7.02 9.11 5.01
C MET A 205 6.67 9.32 3.53
N ALA A 206 5.49 9.88 3.26
CA ALA A 206 5.02 10.16 1.90
C ALA A 206 5.92 11.19 1.17
N ILE A 207 6.32 12.25 1.87
CA ILE A 207 7.21 13.29 1.31
C ILE A 207 8.62 12.77 1.07
N GLN A 208 9.18 12.01 2.01
CA GLN A 208 10.48 11.35 1.83
C GLN A 208 10.42 10.36 0.65
N ASN A 209 9.31 9.61 0.52
CA ASN A 209 9.17 8.62 -0.54
C ASN A 209 9.31 9.26 -1.92
N VAL A 210 8.48 10.26 -2.21
CA VAL A 210 8.44 10.92 -3.53
C VAL A 210 9.77 11.59 -3.88
N ILE A 211 10.44 12.21 -2.90
CA ILE A 211 11.78 12.82 -3.09
C ILE A 211 12.81 11.73 -3.38
N GLY A 212 12.81 10.65 -2.61
CA GLY A 212 13.77 9.58 -2.77
C GLY A 212 13.58 8.78 -4.07
N ASP A 213 12.35 8.62 -4.55
CA ASP A 213 12.04 8.03 -5.86
C ASP A 213 12.57 8.91 -7.00
N ALA A 214 12.33 10.23 -6.92
CA ALA A 214 12.78 11.19 -7.92
C ALA A 214 14.31 11.16 -8.11
N LEU A 215 15.05 11.03 -7.01
CA LEU A 215 16.51 10.98 -7.03
C LEU A 215 17.09 9.59 -7.36
N ARG A 216 16.24 8.56 -7.47
CA ARG A 216 16.64 7.17 -7.80
C ARG A 216 16.22 6.71 -9.19
N GLY A 217 15.69 7.63 -10.00
CA GLY A 217 15.51 7.41 -11.43
C GLY A 217 14.10 7.01 -11.86
N ALA A 218 13.08 7.28 -11.03
CA ALA A 218 11.70 7.34 -11.50
C ALA A 218 11.60 8.18 -12.77
N THR A 219 10.79 7.75 -13.74
CA THR A 219 10.55 8.54 -14.97
C THR A 219 9.69 9.76 -14.65
N TRP A 220 8.74 9.61 -13.73
CA TRP A 220 8.04 10.72 -13.09
C TRP A 220 7.64 10.34 -11.66
N VAL A 221 7.36 11.37 -10.86
CA VAL A 221 6.83 11.25 -9.51
C VAL A 221 5.64 12.19 -9.33
N SER A 222 4.78 11.88 -8.37
CA SER A 222 3.60 12.69 -8.03
C SER A 222 3.43 12.79 -6.51
N ILE A 223 2.91 13.93 -6.05
CA ILE A 223 2.48 14.13 -4.66
C ILE A 223 1.10 14.81 -4.68
N HIS A 224 0.14 14.23 -3.98
CA HIS A 224 -1.25 14.67 -3.95
C HIS A 224 -1.71 14.91 -2.50
N ASN A 225 -2.77 15.71 -2.39
CA ASN A 225 -3.50 15.95 -1.14
C ASN A 225 -4.91 15.35 -1.24
N GLY A 226 -5.22 14.42 -0.34
CA GLY A 226 -6.57 13.92 -0.14
C GLY A 226 -6.97 12.70 -0.96
N GLY A 227 -6.01 11.96 -1.51
CA GLY A 227 -6.31 10.67 -2.15
C GLY A 227 -6.92 9.70 -1.16
N GLY A 228 -8.07 9.11 -1.52
CA GLY A 228 -8.73 8.11 -0.69
C GLY A 228 -9.74 8.68 0.30
N VAL A 229 -9.28 9.26 1.41
CA VAL A 229 -10.18 9.71 2.50
C VAL A 229 -10.56 11.20 2.43
N GLY A 230 -10.06 11.95 1.43
CA GLY A 230 -10.50 13.31 1.14
C GLY A 230 -9.50 14.41 1.51
N TRP A 231 -9.75 15.61 0.99
CA TRP A 231 -8.85 16.76 1.07
C TRP A 231 -8.52 17.15 2.51
N GLY A 232 -7.21 17.26 2.81
CA GLY A 232 -6.69 17.67 4.12
C GLY A 232 -6.43 16.53 5.11
N ASP A 233 -6.92 15.32 4.81
CA ASP A 233 -6.77 14.16 5.69
C ASP A 233 -5.64 13.20 5.24
N VAL A 234 -5.01 13.45 4.07
CA VAL A 234 -4.02 12.56 3.46
C VAL A 234 -2.95 13.32 2.68
N ILE A 235 -1.71 12.86 2.79
CA ILE A 235 -0.64 13.17 1.83
C ILE A 235 -0.22 11.86 1.15
N ASN A 236 -0.35 11.79 -0.17
CA ASN A 236 -0.15 10.55 -0.92
C ASN A 236 0.63 10.78 -2.22
N GLY A 237 1.70 10.02 -2.42
CA GLY A 237 2.59 10.08 -3.57
C GLY A 237 2.72 8.76 -4.35
N GLY A 238 3.19 8.89 -5.57
CA GLY A 238 3.38 7.79 -6.51
C GLY A 238 4.48 8.06 -7.52
N PHE A 239 4.73 7.07 -8.36
CA PHE A 239 5.75 7.12 -9.39
C PHE A 239 5.26 6.44 -10.66
N GLY A 240 5.97 6.69 -11.76
CA GLY A 240 6.03 5.75 -12.87
C GLY A 240 7.43 5.65 -13.44
N MET A 241 7.74 4.49 -13.99
CA MET A 241 9.07 4.18 -14.50
C MET A 241 8.99 3.40 -15.81
N PHE A 242 9.72 3.89 -16.80
CA PHE A 242 9.80 3.33 -18.13
C PHE A 242 10.94 2.30 -18.23
N LEU A 243 10.60 1.08 -18.61
CA LEU A 243 11.51 -0.05 -18.80
C LEU A 243 11.69 -0.29 -20.31
N ASP A 244 12.78 0.21 -20.86
CA ASP A 244 13.09 0.21 -22.29
C ASP A 244 14.05 -0.91 -22.72
N GLY A 245 14.43 -1.78 -21.79
CA GLY A 245 15.41 -2.85 -22.01
C GLY A 245 16.87 -2.43 -21.83
N SER A 246 17.14 -1.17 -21.50
CA SER A 246 18.50 -0.70 -21.25
C SER A 246 19.02 -1.12 -19.86
N GLU A 247 20.34 -1.18 -19.72
CA GLU A 247 21.00 -1.37 -18.42
C GLU A 247 20.71 -0.20 -17.46
N ASP A 248 20.50 1.01 -18.01
CA ASP A 248 20.14 2.18 -17.22
C ASP A 248 18.74 2.05 -16.61
N ALA A 249 17.76 1.56 -17.36
CA ALA A 249 16.43 1.28 -16.82
C ALA A 249 16.47 0.19 -15.74
N ALA A 250 17.27 -0.87 -15.94
CA ALA A 250 17.47 -1.92 -14.93
C ALA A 250 18.04 -1.35 -13.62
N ARG A 251 19.13 -0.57 -13.70
CA ARG A 251 19.77 0.07 -12.54
C ARG A 251 18.83 1.03 -11.81
N ARG A 252 18.06 1.84 -12.54
CA ARG A 252 17.08 2.77 -11.96
C ARG A 252 15.93 2.02 -11.28
N ALA A 253 15.41 0.96 -11.90
CA ALA A 253 14.35 0.13 -11.34
C ALA A 253 14.77 -0.51 -10.01
N GLU A 254 15.95 -1.11 -9.97
CA GLU A 254 16.48 -1.69 -8.74
C GLU A 254 16.68 -0.62 -7.66
N ALA A 255 17.33 0.50 -7.98
CA ALA A 255 17.59 1.56 -7.02
C ALA A 255 16.29 2.16 -6.43
N MET A 256 15.34 2.50 -7.31
CA MET A 256 14.08 3.14 -6.91
C MET A 256 13.17 2.16 -6.15
N LEU A 257 12.93 0.94 -6.64
CA LEU A 257 12.03 -0.01 -5.98
C LEU A 257 12.56 -0.49 -4.62
N ASN A 258 13.89 -0.53 -4.45
CA ASN A 258 14.50 -0.79 -3.15
C ASN A 258 14.18 0.33 -2.14
N TRP A 259 14.08 1.58 -2.59
CA TRP A 259 13.68 2.70 -1.74
C TRP A 259 12.16 2.79 -1.54
N ASP A 260 11.38 2.75 -2.62
CA ASP A 260 9.92 2.91 -2.64
C ASP A 260 9.23 1.93 -1.68
N VAL A 261 9.81 0.75 -1.47
CA VAL A 261 9.28 -0.22 -0.49
C VAL A 261 9.98 -0.09 0.87
N ALA A 262 11.31 -0.07 0.93
CA ALA A 262 12.01 -0.12 2.21
C ALA A 262 11.79 1.12 3.07
N ASN A 263 11.49 2.29 2.49
CA ASN A 263 11.16 3.52 3.22
C ASN A 263 9.99 3.29 4.20
N GLY A 264 8.84 2.86 3.68
CA GLY A 264 7.63 2.62 4.47
C GLY A 264 7.74 1.41 5.37
N VAL A 265 8.41 0.33 4.95
CA VAL A 265 8.68 -0.81 5.83
C VAL A 265 9.55 -0.38 7.02
N SER A 266 10.60 0.43 6.79
CA SER A 266 11.45 0.94 7.87
C SER A 266 10.67 1.84 8.83
N ARG A 267 9.82 2.73 8.30
CA ARG A 267 8.96 3.58 9.12
C ARG A 267 7.99 2.75 9.95
N ARG A 268 7.29 1.79 9.33
CA ARG A 268 6.32 0.91 10.03
C ARG A 268 7.00 0.06 11.10
N SER A 269 8.22 -0.41 10.84
CA SER A 269 9.06 -1.09 11.82
C SER A 269 9.32 -0.18 13.00
N TRP A 270 9.86 1.03 12.74
CA TRP A 270 10.13 2.04 13.76
C TRP A 270 8.91 2.37 14.63
N SER A 271 7.73 2.43 14.01
CA SER A 271 6.45 2.66 14.68
C SER A 271 5.87 1.43 15.41
N GLY A 272 6.63 0.33 15.52
CA GLY A 272 6.31 -0.82 16.36
C GLY A 272 5.59 -1.98 15.67
N ASN A 273 5.54 -2.05 14.33
CA ASN A 273 4.93 -3.19 13.64
C ASN A 273 5.91 -4.37 13.48
N ASP A 274 5.49 -5.54 13.99
CA ASP A 274 6.29 -6.77 14.01
C ASP A 274 6.59 -7.33 12.62
N CYS A 275 5.60 -7.32 11.72
CA CYS A 275 5.79 -7.76 10.35
C CYS A 275 6.80 -6.88 9.61
N ALA A 276 6.78 -5.57 9.87
CA ALA A 276 7.75 -4.63 9.30
C ALA A 276 9.14 -4.79 9.89
N TYR A 277 9.27 -5.09 11.18
CA TYR A 277 10.56 -5.39 11.82
C TYR A 277 11.23 -6.58 11.12
N GLU A 278 10.51 -7.69 10.97
CA GLU A 278 11.02 -8.90 10.33
C GLU A 278 11.34 -8.64 8.84
N ALA A 279 10.49 -7.91 8.13
CA ALA A 279 10.68 -7.57 6.72
C ALA A 279 11.90 -6.68 6.47
N ILE A 280 12.12 -5.66 7.30
CA ILE A 280 13.27 -4.77 7.12
C ILE A 280 14.58 -5.44 7.54
N GLU A 281 14.56 -6.35 8.50
CA GLU A 281 15.73 -7.17 8.86
C GLU A 281 16.20 -8.03 7.68
N ARG A 282 15.29 -8.78 7.06
CA ARG A 282 15.60 -9.56 5.84
C ARG A 282 16.08 -8.68 4.70
N THR A 283 15.48 -7.50 4.55
CA THR A 283 15.83 -6.55 3.48
C THR A 283 17.24 -5.99 3.66
N GLN A 284 17.66 -5.65 4.89
CA GLN A 284 19.02 -5.22 5.20
C GLN A 284 20.07 -6.31 4.92
N GLN A 285 19.74 -7.59 5.12
CA GLN A 285 20.65 -8.70 4.82
C GLN A 285 20.85 -8.89 3.30
N ARG A 286 19.81 -8.62 2.49
CA ARG A 286 19.84 -8.79 1.04
C ARG A 286 20.37 -7.57 0.28
N VAL A 287 20.05 -6.36 0.75
CA VAL A 287 20.39 -5.11 0.05
C VAL A 287 21.66 -4.51 0.65
N GLN A 288 22.78 -4.64 -0.06
CA GLN A 288 24.05 -4.08 0.38
C GLN A 288 23.96 -2.57 0.58
N GLY A 289 24.46 -2.09 1.73
CA GLY A 289 24.49 -0.67 2.08
C GLY A 289 23.20 -0.12 2.67
N LEU A 290 22.12 -0.91 2.72
CA LEU A 290 20.93 -0.53 3.49
C LEU A 290 21.16 -0.80 4.97
N ARG A 291 21.13 0.26 5.77
CA ARG A 291 21.16 0.18 7.22
C ARG A 291 20.13 1.14 7.79
N VAL A 292 19.24 0.62 8.62
CA VAL A 292 18.15 1.39 9.23
C VAL A 292 18.24 1.33 10.75
N THR A 293 17.60 2.28 11.42
CA THR A 293 17.44 2.24 12.87
C THR A 293 16.38 1.19 13.22
N MET A 294 16.79 0.12 13.90
CA MET A 294 15.85 -0.88 14.44
C MET A 294 15.33 -0.40 15.80
N PRO A 295 14.01 -0.38 16.05
CA PRO A 295 13.48 0.01 17.35
C PRO A 295 13.81 -1.05 18.41
N ASN A 296 14.09 -0.60 19.63
CA ASN A 296 14.20 -1.49 20.78
C ASN A 296 12.82 -1.61 21.44
N ARG A 297 12.37 -2.84 21.68
CA ARG A 297 11.12 -3.08 22.39
C ARG A 297 11.33 -2.82 23.88
N ILE A 298 10.31 -2.27 24.54
CA ILE A 298 10.26 -2.22 26.00
C ILE A 298 9.93 -3.64 26.47
N GLU A 299 10.81 -4.25 27.26
CA GLU A 299 10.59 -5.61 27.80
C GLU A 299 9.65 -5.61 29.01
N ASP A 300 9.65 -4.53 29.78
CA ASP A 300 8.83 -4.36 30.98
C ASP A 300 8.03 -3.05 30.90
N GLU A 301 6.74 -3.18 30.56
CA GLU A 301 5.84 -2.03 30.45
C GLU A 301 5.57 -1.35 31.80
N THR A 302 5.84 -1.99 32.94
CA THR A 302 5.68 -1.36 34.26
C THR A 302 6.64 -0.20 34.47
N VAL A 303 7.69 -0.09 33.65
CA VAL A 303 8.54 1.11 33.59
C VAL A 303 7.73 2.36 33.25
N LEU A 304 6.68 2.22 32.42
CA LEU A 304 5.77 3.32 32.07
C LEU A 304 4.90 3.77 33.24
N GLU A 305 4.52 2.85 34.14
CA GLU A 305 3.75 3.17 35.35
C GLU A 305 4.57 3.97 36.37
N ASN A 306 5.90 3.86 36.31
CA ASN A 306 6.84 4.56 37.18
C ASN A 306 7.42 5.85 36.57
N LEU A 307 7.00 6.21 35.35
CA LEU A 307 7.57 7.33 34.58
C LEU A 307 6.86 8.68 34.83
N PHE A 308 5.73 8.70 35.54
CA PHE A 308 4.98 9.92 35.85
C PHE A 308 4.40 9.93 37.27
#